data_AF-A0A7R9QZ14-F1
#
_entry.id   AF-A0A7R9QZ14-F1
#
_cell.length_a   1.000
_cell.length_b   1.000
_cell.length_c   1.000
_cell.angle_alpha   90.00
_cell.angle_beta   90.00
_cell.angle_gamma   90.00
#
_symmetry.space_group_name_H-M   'P 1'
#
loop_
_entity.id
_entity.type
_entity.pdbx_description
1 polymer ?
#
loop_
_entity_poly.entity_id
_entity_poly.type
_entity_poly.pdbx_seq_one_letter_code
_entity_poly.pdbx_strand_id
1 'polypeptide(L)'
;MTETKMNSAICETEQVHHVKTPYKRELVWRNIILMTILHLSALYGFYLAITAVQFKTIIFFNFIAFFSSFGIQCGAHRLWCHRTFKAKLPLQVILMVLQTMSLQNDIFEWSRDHRLHHKYSDTDADPHNSSRGFFFSHVGWLLCK
;
A
#
# COMPACT_ATOMS: atom_id res chain seq x y z
N MET A 1 -30.33 41.05 35.49
CA MET A 1 -28.99 40.41 35.53
C MET A 1 -29.12 38.89 35.48
N THR A 2 -29.93 38.37 34.55
CA THR A 2 -30.38 36.97 34.54
C THR A 2 -30.44 36.36 33.14
N GLU A 3 -30.22 37.14 32.07
CA GLU A 3 -30.12 36.61 30.70
C GLU A 3 -28.70 36.18 30.32
N THR A 4 -27.67 36.76 30.94
CA THR A 4 -26.27 36.47 30.60
C THR A 4 -25.83 35.05 31.01
N LYS A 5 -26.51 34.41 31.98
CA LYS A 5 -26.20 33.04 32.40
C LYS A 5 -26.91 31.95 31.57
N MET A 6 -27.89 32.31 30.74
CA MET A 6 -28.63 31.33 29.93
C MET A 6 -27.93 31.06 28.59
N ASN A 7 -27.17 32.02 28.07
CA ASN A 7 -26.45 31.88 26.80
C ASN A 7 -25.08 31.18 26.94
N SER A 8 -24.55 31.03 28.15
CA SER A 8 -23.28 30.32 28.38
C SER A 8 -23.43 28.79 28.44
N ALA A 9 -24.67 28.28 28.56
CA ALA A 9 -24.94 26.84 28.66
C ALA A 9 -25.17 26.16 27.28
N ILE A 10 -25.41 26.94 26.22
CA ILE A 10 -25.64 26.38 24.86
C ILE A 10 -24.31 26.09 24.14
N CYS A 11 -23.18 26.50 24.73
CA CYS A 11 -21.83 26.19 24.24
C CYS A 11 -21.22 24.96 24.93
N GLU A 12 -22.04 24.10 25.54
CA GLU A 12 -21.60 22.79 26.03
C GLU A 12 -21.76 21.75 24.93
N THR A 13 -20.67 21.59 24.16
CA THR A 13 -20.21 20.30 23.65
C THR A 13 -21.27 19.41 23.00
N GLU A 14 -21.65 19.75 21.78
CA GLU A 14 -22.05 18.71 20.82
C GLU A 14 -20.78 17.92 20.45
N GLN A 15 -20.33 17.05 21.37
CA GLN A 15 -19.37 16.00 21.04
C GLN A 15 -20.08 15.14 20.02
N VAL A 16 -19.82 15.40 18.73
CA VAL A 16 -20.24 14.53 17.64
C VAL A 16 -19.60 13.19 17.95
N HIS A 17 -20.37 12.31 18.59
CA HIS A 17 -20.00 10.93 18.79
C HIS A 17 -19.90 10.33 17.39
N HIS A 18 -18.68 10.32 16.84
CA HIS A 18 -18.36 9.54 15.67
C HIS A 18 -18.60 8.08 16.05
N VAL A 19 -19.81 7.60 15.78
CA VAL A 19 -20.14 6.19 15.80
C VAL A 19 -19.19 5.54 14.80
N LYS A 20 -18.15 4.88 15.32
CA LYS A 20 -17.25 4.07 14.50
C LYS A 20 -18.12 2.97 13.90
N THR A 21 -18.53 3.13 12.65
CA THR A 21 -19.22 2.07 11.95
C THR A 21 -18.25 0.89 11.86
N PRO A 22 -18.69 -0.32 12.26
CA PRO A 22 -17.81 -1.47 12.20
C PRO A 22 -17.40 -1.71 10.74
N TYR A 23 -16.09 -1.65 10.48
CA TYR A 23 -15.55 -1.93 9.16
C TYR A 23 -15.93 -3.34 8.73
N LYS A 24 -16.81 -3.44 7.72
CA LYS A 24 -17.29 -4.71 7.18
C LYS A 24 -16.29 -5.19 6.13
N ARG A 25 -15.65 -6.34 6.39
CA ARG A 25 -14.67 -6.95 5.48
C ARG A 25 -15.38 -7.86 4.49
N GLU A 26 -15.41 -7.48 3.22
CA GLU A 26 -15.90 -8.34 2.15
C GLU A 26 -14.73 -9.02 1.45
N LEU A 27 -14.63 -10.34 1.59
CA LEU A 27 -13.49 -11.11 1.09
C LEU A 27 -13.48 -11.15 -0.45
N VAL A 28 -12.33 -10.86 -1.03
CA VAL A 28 -12.08 -10.95 -2.47
C VAL A 28 -11.35 -12.27 -2.76
N TRP A 29 -12.12 -13.34 -2.94
CA TRP A 29 -11.59 -14.71 -3.13
C TRP A 29 -10.56 -14.83 -4.26
N ARG A 30 -10.73 -14.08 -5.36
CA ARG A 30 -9.74 -14.05 -6.44
C ARG A 30 -8.36 -13.63 -5.92
N ASN A 31 -8.29 -12.57 -5.12
CA ASN A 31 -7.03 -12.05 -4.59
C ASN A 31 -6.44 -13.02 -3.57
N ILE A 32 -7.29 -13.65 -2.75
CA ILE A 32 -6.88 -14.70 -1.81
C ILE A 32 -6.20 -15.85 -2.55
N ILE A 33 -6.86 -16.42 -3.55
CA ILE A 33 -6.33 -17.55 -4.33
C ILE A 33 -5.01 -17.18 -5.01
N LEU A 34 -4.94 -16.02 -5.68
CA LEU A 34 -3.72 -15.57 -6.37
C LEU A 34 -2.57 -15.32 -5.39
N MET A 35 -2.82 -14.69 -4.25
CA MET A 35 -1.79 -14.49 -3.22
C MET A 35 -1.34 -15.81 -2.62
N THR A 36 -2.24 -16.75 -2.36
CA THR A 36 -1.87 -18.09 -1.88
C THR A 36 -0.97 -18.82 -2.88
N ILE A 37 -1.34 -18.83 -4.16
CA ILE A 37 -0.52 -19.46 -5.22
C ILE A 37 0.86 -18.79 -5.32
N LEU A 38 0.92 -17.46 -5.25
CA LEU A 38 2.17 -16.72 -5.29
C LEU A 38 3.13 -17.14 -4.16
N HIS A 39 2.63 -17.21 -2.92
CA HIS A 39 3.45 -17.56 -1.76
C HIS A 39 3.87 -19.04 -1.78
N LEU A 40 2.98 -19.96 -2.16
CA LEU A 40 3.34 -21.38 -2.33
C LEU A 40 4.41 -21.55 -3.42
N SER A 41 4.28 -20.82 -4.53
CA SER A 41 5.27 -20.82 -5.62
C SER A 41 6.61 -20.25 -5.16
N ALA A 42 6.61 -19.21 -4.33
CA ALA A 42 7.83 -18.65 -3.75
C ALA A 42 8.53 -19.63 -2.79
N LEU A 43 7.78 -20.35 -1.96
CA LEU A 43 8.34 -21.40 -1.09
C LEU A 43 8.99 -22.52 -1.90
N TYR A 44 8.33 -22.97 -2.97
CA TYR A 44 8.89 -23.96 -3.88
C TYR A 44 10.13 -23.43 -4.62
N GLY A 45 10.08 -22.17 -5.09
CA GLY A 45 11.23 -21.51 -5.71
C GLY A 45 12.43 -21.40 -4.77
N PHE A 46 12.21 -21.12 -3.49
CA PHE A 46 13.26 -21.09 -2.48
C PHE A 46 13.91 -22.48 -2.27
N TYR A 47 13.10 -23.53 -2.22
CA TYR A 47 13.60 -24.91 -2.17
C TYR A 47 14.48 -25.23 -3.40
N LEU A 48 14.03 -24.87 -4.61
CA LEU A 48 14.81 -25.07 -5.84
C LEU A 48 16.10 -24.24 -5.86
N ALA A 49 16.06 -23.02 -5.33
CA ALA A 49 17.22 -22.12 -5.26
C ALA A 49 18.40 -22.75 -4.49
N ILE A 50 18.10 -23.58 -3.48
CA ILE A 50 19.11 -24.27 -2.67
C ILE A 50 19.53 -25.61 -3.30
N THR A 51 18.59 -26.33 -3.92
CA THR A 51 18.81 -27.74 -4.30
C THR A 51 19.25 -27.96 -5.74
N ALA A 52 18.86 -27.09 -6.67
CA ALA A 52 18.97 -27.40 -8.11
C ALA A 52 19.41 -26.23 -9.01
N VAL A 53 19.19 -24.99 -8.59
CA VAL A 53 19.32 -23.83 -9.47
C VAL A 53 20.78 -23.40 -9.66
N GLN A 54 21.12 -23.01 -10.89
CA GLN A 54 22.44 -22.48 -11.22
C GLN A 54 22.68 -21.11 -10.58
N PHE A 55 23.93 -20.82 -10.19
CA PHE A 55 24.32 -19.53 -9.61
C PHE A 55 23.96 -18.32 -10.50
N LYS A 56 24.01 -18.50 -11.84
CA LYS A 56 23.61 -17.46 -12.81
C LYS A 56 22.15 -17.03 -12.65
N THR A 57 21.25 -17.98 -12.40
CA THR A 57 19.82 -17.70 -12.18
C THR A 57 19.60 -16.94 -10.87
N ILE A 58 20.37 -17.24 -9.82
CA ILE A 58 20.32 -16.52 -8.54
C ILE A 58 20.75 -15.06 -8.75
N ILE A 59 21.85 -14.83 -9.47
CA ILE A 59 22.30 -13.46 -9.81
C ILE A 59 21.21 -12.73 -10.61
N PHE A 60 20.66 -13.39 -11.64
CA PHE A 60 19.62 -12.80 -12.48
C PHE A 60 18.36 -12.44 -11.67
N PHE A 61 17.90 -13.32 -10.79
CA PHE A 61 16.79 -13.04 -9.88
C PHE A 61 17.05 -11.81 -9.02
N ASN A 62 18.22 -11.72 -8.38
CA ASN A 62 18.58 -10.57 -7.54
C ASN A 62 18.68 -9.27 -8.35
N PHE A 63 19.18 -9.34 -9.59
CA PHE A 63 19.22 -8.21 -10.50
C PHE A 63 17.80 -7.69 -10.79
N ILE A 64 16.89 -8.56 -11.20
CA ILE A 64 15.49 -8.20 -11.47
C ILE A 64 14.80 -7.65 -10.21
N ALA A 65 15.01 -8.29 -9.05
CA ALA A 65 14.43 -7.85 -7.78
C ALA A 65 14.89 -6.45 -7.37
N PHE A 66 16.19 -6.16 -7.53
CA PHE A 66 16.75 -4.85 -7.25
C PHE A 66 16.16 -3.77 -8.14
N PHE A 67 16.16 -3.98 -9.46
CA PHE A 67 15.66 -2.99 -10.41
C PHE A 67 14.15 -2.77 -10.31
N SER A 68 13.39 -3.83 -10.03
CA SER A 68 11.96 -3.74 -9.72
C SER A 68 11.70 -2.90 -8.46
N SER A 69 12.45 -3.15 -7.38
CA SER A 69 12.36 -2.38 -6.13
C SER A 69 12.78 -0.92 -6.33
N PHE A 70 13.73 -0.66 -7.22
CA PHE A 70 14.16 0.68 -7.59
C PHE A 70 13.06 1.45 -8.34
N GLY A 71 12.31 0.77 -9.23
CA GLY A 71 11.12 1.32 -9.89
C GLY A 71 10.07 1.83 -8.91
N ILE A 72 9.80 1.07 -7.84
CA ILE A 72 8.90 1.50 -6.75
C ILE A 72 9.46 2.71 -6.01
N GLN A 73 10.69 2.60 -5.50
CA GLN A 73 11.25 3.60 -4.59
C GLN A 73 11.51 4.95 -5.27
N CYS A 74 12.13 4.93 -6.45
CA CYS A 74 12.48 6.15 -7.18
C CYS A 74 11.34 6.61 -8.09
N GLY A 75 10.62 5.67 -8.71
CA GLY A 75 9.50 5.95 -9.59
C GLY A 75 8.20 6.18 -8.81
N ALA A 76 7.47 5.11 -8.49
CA ALA A 76 6.12 5.18 -7.89
C ALA A 76 6.09 6.13 -6.69
N HIS A 77 7.00 5.92 -5.75
CA HIS A 77 7.06 6.63 -4.50
C HIS A 77 7.60 8.08 -4.62
N ARG A 78 8.87 8.25 -4.99
CA ARG A 78 9.51 9.58 -4.94
C ARG A 78 9.11 10.50 -6.11
N LEU A 79 9.07 9.96 -7.34
CA LEU A 79 8.76 10.75 -8.53
C LEU A 79 7.25 11.02 -8.65
N TRP A 80 6.42 9.98 -8.68
CA TRP A 80 4.98 10.13 -8.98
C TRP A 80 4.13 10.49 -7.76
N CYS A 81 4.34 9.86 -6.59
CA CYS A 81 3.55 10.21 -5.40
C CYS A 81 3.95 11.55 -4.80
N HIS A 82 5.23 11.67 -4.42
CA HIS A 82 5.74 12.78 -3.62
C HIS A 82 6.35 13.91 -4.43
N ARG A 83 6.60 13.71 -5.73
CA ARG A 83 7.19 14.73 -6.63
C ARG A 83 8.48 15.35 -6.07
N THR A 84 9.33 14.55 -5.41
CA THR A 84 10.54 15.06 -4.74
C THR A 84 11.64 15.47 -5.72
N PHE A 85 11.54 15.07 -6.99
CA PHE A 85 12.42 15.49 -8.07
C PHE A 85 11.68 15.50 -9.41
N LYS A 86 12.29 16.14 -10.43
CA LYS A 86 11.77 16.16 -11.81
C LYS A 86 12.66 15.30 -12.69
N ALA A 87 12.07 14.31 -13.37
CA ALA A 87 12.75 13.46 -14.35
C ALA A 87 12.37 13.89 -15.78
N LYS A 88 13.33 13.81 -16.71
CA LYS A 88 13.04 13.92 -18.16
C LYS A 88 12.43 12.61 -18.67
N LEU A 89 11.76 12.66 -19.83
CA LEU A 89 11.05 11.52 -20.43
C LEU A 89 11.85 10.20 -20.45
N PRO A 90 13.16 10.16 -20.80
CA PRO A 90 13.90 8.89 -20.83
C PRO A 90 13.94 8.20 -19.46
N LEU A 91 14.20 8.95 -18.39
CA LEU A 91 14.23 8.41 -17.04
C LEU A 91 12.82 8.04 -16.56
N GLN A 92 11.79 8.80 -16.93
CA GLN A 92 10.41 8.46 -16.61
C GLN A 92 10.00 7.11 -17.23
N VAL A 93 10.37 6.87 -18.48
CA VAL A 93 10.10 5.60 -19.18
C VAL A 93 10.86 4.45 -18.54
N ILE A 94 12.15 4.64 -18.21
CA ILE A 94 12.94 3.62 -17.51
C ILE A 94 12.28 3.25 -16.18
N LEU A 95 11.97 4.24 -15.33
CA LEU A 95 11.34 4.00 -14.03
C LEU A 95 9.95 3.35 -14.17
N MET A 96 9.21 3.65 -15.24
CA MET A 96 7.91 3.07 -15.52
C MET A 96 8.03 1.58 -15.86
N VAL A 97 8.99 1.20 -16.72
CA VAL A 97 9.25 -0.21 -17.04
C VAL A 97 9.70 -0.96 -15.79
N LEU A 98 10.62 -0.37 -15.00
CA LEU A 98 11.07 -0.97 -13.75
C LEU A 98 9.92 -1.15 -12.75
N GLN A 99 9.01 -0.19 -12.66
CA GLN A 99 7.82 -0.30 -11.82
C GLN A 99 6.91 -1.45 -12.26
N THR A 100 6.69 -1.63 -13.56
CA THR A 100 5.87 -2.72 -14.09
C THR A 100 6.41 -4.10 -13.68
N MET A 101 7.73 -4.24 -13.54
CA MET A 101 8.36 -5.48 -13.07
C MET A 101 8.05 -5.81 -11.59
N SER A 102 7.50 -4.87 -10.81
CA SER A 102 7.15 -5.08 -9.40
C SER A 102 5.78 -5.70 -9.18
N LEU A 103 4.91 -5.65 -10.19
CA LEU A 103 3.53 -6.15 -10.12
C LEU A 103 2.70 -5.55 -8.95
N GLN A 104 3.02 -4.32 -8.51
CA GLN A 104 2.28 -3.61 -7.46
C GLN A 104 1.27 -2.61 -8.04
N ASN A 105 0.34 -3.10 -8.87
CA ASN A 105 -0.63 -2.28 -9.62
C ASN A 105 0.03 -1.21 -10.52
N ASP A 106 -0.81 -0.49 -11.28
CA ASP A 106 -0.32 0.61 -12.11
C ASP A 106 0.08 1.84 -11.26
N ILE A 107 0.87 2.73 -11.87
CA ILE A 107 1.42 3.91 -11.21
C ILE A 107 0.30 4.81 -10.66
N PHE A 108 -0.85 4.90 -11.33
CA PHE A 108 -1.94 5.77 -10.91
C PHE A 108 -2.62 5.24 -9.65
N GLU A 109 -2.99 3.96 -9.64
CA GLU A 109 -3.57 3.29 -8.48
C GLU A 109 -2.62 3.33 -7.27
N TRP A 110 -1.35 2.92 -7.47
CA TRP A 110 -0.35 2.98 -6.41
C TRP A 110 -0.20 4.40 -5.86
N SER A 111 -0.19 5.41 -6.74
CA SER A 111 -0.04 6.80 -6.33
C SER A 111 -1.24 7.36 -5.59
N ARG A 112 -2.45 6.92 -5.95
CA ARG A 112 -3.67 7.28 -5.25
C ARG A 112 -3.62 6.72 -3.83
N ASP A 113 -3.38 5.43 -3.69
CA ASP A 113 -3.45 4.73 -2.42
C ASP A 113 -2.35 5.20 -1.46
N HIS A 114 -1.13 5.43 -1.98
CA HIS A 114 -0.01 5.95 -1.20
C HIS A 114 -0.26 7.37 -0.67
N ARG A 115 -0.91 8.24 -1.47
CA ARG A 115 -1.28 9.59 -1.02
C ARG A 115 -2.42 9.55 -0.01
N LEU A 116 -3.38 8.65 -0.16
CA LEU A 116 -4.43 8.43 0.84
C LEU A 116 -3.83 7.97 2.16
N HIS A 117 -2.92 7.01 2.13
CA HIS A 117 -2.19 6.54 3.30
C HIS A 117 -1.49 7.68 4.04
N HIS A 118 -0.73 8.53 3.34
CA HIS A 118 -0.07 9.67 3.99
C HIS A 118 -1.04 10.72 4.52
N LYS A 119 -2.14 10.98 3.81
CA LYS A 119 -3.10 12.03 4.20
C LYS A 119 -4.02 11.58 5.35
N TYR A 120 -4.36 10.31 5.39
CA TYR A 120 -5.39 9.74 6.25
C TYR A 120 -4.86 8.60 7.14
N SER A 121 -3.55 8.57 7.40
CA SER A 121 -2.87 7.54 8.18
C SER A 121 -3.66 7.17 9.44
N ASP A 122 -3.78 5.87 9.68
CA ASP A 122 -4.44 5.29 10.85
C ASP A 122 -5.94 5.61 10.99
N THR A 123 -6.57 6.16 9.95
CA THR A 123 -8.02 6.33 9.85
C THR A 123 -8.67 5.30 8.91
N ASP A 124 -9.99 5.24 8.86
CA ASP A 124 -10.70 4.33 7.95
C ASP A 124 -10.52 4.65 6.46
N ALA A 125 -10.00 5.84 6.14
CA ALA A 125 -9.66 6.24 4.77
C ALA A 125 -8.23 5.84 4.35
N ASP A 126 -7.42 5.29 5.26
CA ASP A 126 -6.12 4.68 4.93
C ASP A 126 -6.34 3.26 4.37
N PRO A 127 -5.96 3.00 3.10
CA PRO A 127 -6.14 1.69 2.46
C PRO A 127 -5.55 0.53 3.27
N HIS A 128 -4.42 0.75 3.95
CA HIS A 128 -3.70 -0.26 4.73
C HIS A 128 -3.53 0.16 6.19
N ASN A 129 -4.59 0.75 6.75
CA ASN A 129 -4.69 1.21 8.14
C ASN A 129 -4.05 0.24 9.15
N SER A 130 -2.98 0.69 9.80
CA SER A 130 -2.21 -0.10 10.76
C SER A 130 -2.97 -0.44 12.05
N SER A 131 -3.96 0.39 12.42
CA SER A 131 -4.82 0.18 13.59
C SER A 131 -5.72 -1.04 13.48
N ARG A 132 -5.87 -1.62 12.27
CA ARG A 132 -6.62 -2.86 12.03
C ARG A 132 -5.77 -4.13 12.24
N GLY A 133 -4.52 -3.96 12.68
CA GLY A 133 -3.59 -5.03 13.05
C GLY A 133 -2.60 -5.39 11.94
N PHE A 134 -1.51 -6.05 12.35
CA PHE A 134 -0.37 -6.40 11.48
C PHE A 134 -0.79 -7.13 10.20
N PHE A 135 -1.66 -8.14 10.32
CA PHE A 135 -2.07 -8.92 9.15
C PHE A 135 -2.80 -8.05 8.13
N PHE A 136 -3.66 -7.14 8.57
CA PHE A 136 -4.41 -6.25 7.68
C PHE A 136 -3.48 -5.30 6.93
N SER A 137 -2.59 -4.59 7.63
CA SER A 137 -1.67 -3.64 7.00
C SER A 137 -0.60 -4.32 6.13
N HIS A 138 -0.25 -5.57 6.43
CA HIS A 138 0.75 -6.32 5.65
C HIS A 138 0.20 -6.85 4.31
N VAL A 139 -0.88 -7.63 4.34
CA VAL A 139 -1.44 -8.29 3.15
C VAL A 139 -2.97 -8.31 3.14
N GLY A 140 -3.60 -8.29 4.33
CA GLY A 140 -5.05 -8.45 4.46
C GLY A 140 -5.86 -7.39 3.73
N TRP A 141 -5.36 -6.15 3.63
CA TRP A 141 -5.99 -5.07 2.87
C TRP A 141 -6.15 -5.37 1.37
N LEU A 142 -5.29 -6.22 0.80
CA LEU A 142 -5.42 -6.70 -0.59
C LEU A 142 -6.47 -7.79 -0.75
N LEU A 143 -6.90 -8.41 0.35
CA LEU A 143 -7.75 -9.59 0.34
C LEU A 143 -9.22 -9.27 0.62
N CYS A 144 -9.53 -8.04 1.01
CA CYS A 144 -10.89 -7.60 1.31
C CYS A 144 -11.20 -6.22 0.72
N LYS A 145 -12.50 -5.92 0.64
CA LYS A 145 -13.03 -4.57 0.42
C LYS A 145 -13.75 -4.13 1.69
#